data_AF-A0A4U5VJM5-F1
#
_entry.id   AF-A0A4U5VJM5-F1
#
_cell.length_a   1.000
_cell.length_b   1.000
_cell.length_c   1.000
_cell.angle_alpha   90.00
_cell.angle_beta   90.00
_cell.angle_gamma   90.00
#
_symmetry.space_group_name_H-M   'P 1'
#
loop_
_entity.id
_entity.type
_entity.pdbx_description
1 polymer ?
#
loop_
_entity_poly.entity_id
_entity_poly.type
_entity_poly.pdbx_seq_one_letter_code
_entity_poly.pdbx_strand_id
1 'polypeptide(L)'
;MMVLARRRHMRWQRGKMVEIITREDGRLKYKVSFKEKGKSLVSGHHIAFDTTPRLEQLYVGARVVVKCDDRKFRSAVLAELPSRKNRLRFLVFLDDHVPVYVGLPLLHLVCRPLEDVSESIPDGPHKCFMRRYLKDWPCPHLIHYTAGQTLNVELSGVQQKCEVQVVDSSLIQVVFQNNQHKEWIHRGSIRLEHMARFLELQAAHKDDSD
;
A
#
# COMPACT_ATOMS: atom_id res chain seq x y z
N MET A 1 -2.55 -17.11 -21.11
CA MET A 1 -1.97 -15.84 -20.60
C MET A 1 -1.29 -16.08 -19.26
N MET A 2 -0.12 -15.47 -19.01
CA MET A 2 0.50 -15.47 -17.67
C MET A 2 -0.07 -14.33 -16.84
N VAL A 3 -0.34 -14.60 -15.57
CA VAL A 3 -0.91 -13.63 -14.61
C VAL A 3 -0.28 -13.80 -13.24
N LEU A 4 -0.42 -12.77 -12.41
CA LEU A 4 -0.24 -12.88 -10.97
C LEU A 4 -1.61 -13.11 -10.34
N ALA A 5 -1.72 -14.09 -9.45
CA ALA A 5 -2.98 -14.39 -8.75
C ALA A 5 -2.75 -14.56 -7.25
N ARG A 6 -3.71 -14.07 -6.45
CA ARG A 6 -3.70 -14.19 -4.99
C ARG A 6 -4.12 -15.60 -4.59
N ARG A 7 -3.15 -16.46 -4.26
CA ARG A 7 -3.39 -17.87 -3.89
C ARG A 7 -3.78 -18.02 -2.41
N ARG A 8 -3.19 -17.19 -1.54
CA ARG A 8 -3.45 -17.14 -0.09
C ARG A 8 -3.62 -15.69 0.33
N HIS A 9 -4.10 -15.46 1.56
CA HIS A 9 -4.18 -14.12 2.14
C HIS A 9 -2.85 -13.37 1.92
N MET A 10 -2.93 -12.23 1.20
CA MET A 10 -1.82 -11.28 0.96
C MET A 10 -0.62 -11.82 0.18
N ARG A 11 -0.71 -13.03 -0.39
CA ARG A 11 0.39 -13.65 -1.14
C ARG A 11 -0.01 -13.92 -2.58
N TRP A 12 0.68 -13.24 -3.49
CA TRP A 12 0.50 -13.37 -4.93
C TRP A 12 1.56 -14.27 -5.53
N GLN A 13 1.16 -15.06 -6.51
CA GLN A 13 2.06 -15.98 -7.22
C GLN A 13 1.78 -15.92 -8.72
N ARG A 14 2.84 -16.09 -9.51
CA ARG A 14 2.74 -16.21 -10.96
C ARG A 14 2.06 -17.55 -11.33
N GLY A 15 1.11 -17.48 -12.24
CA GLY A 15 0.35 -18.64 -12.73
C GLY A 15 -0.11 -18.46 -14.17
N LYS A 16 -0.56 -19.56 -14.77
CA LYS A 16 -1.17 -19.58 -16.10
C LYS A 16 -2.68 -19.51 -15.95
N MET A 17 -3.33 -18.50 -16.53
CA MET A 17 -4.78 -18.46 -16.65
C MET A 17 -5.23 -19.59 -17.58
N VAL A 18 -6.12 -20.45 -17.08
CA VAL A 18 -6.60 -21.65 -17.77
C VAL A 18 -8.00 -21.44 -18.33
N GLU A 19 -8.87 -20.79 -17.56
CA GLU A 19 -10.31 -20.73 -17.86
C GLU A 19 -10.91 -19.46 -17.24
N ILE A 20 -11.87 -18.86 -17.93
CA ILE A 20 -12.72 -17.77 -17.41
C ILE A 20 -14.12 -18.34 -17.30
N ILE A 21 -14.70 -18.28 -16.10
CA ILE A 21 -16.00 -18.86 -15.77
C ILE A 21 -16.96 -17.71 -15.46
N THR A 22 -18.05 -17.61 -16.21
CA THR A 22 -19.16 -16.71 -15.89
C THR A 22 -20.13 -17.43 -14.96
N ARG A 23 -20.38 -16.87 -13.78
CA ARG A 23 -21.38 -17.36 -12.83
C ARG A 23 -22.79 -16.95 -13.27
N GLU A 24 -23.81 -17.59 -12.70
CA GLU A 24 -25.23 -17.28 -12.98
C GLU A 24 -25.57 -15.80 -12.69
N ASP A 25 -24.91 -15.19 -11.70
CA ASP A 25 -25.02 -13.77 -11.36
C ASP A 25 -24.23 -12.83 -12.30
N GLY A 26 -23.70 -13.36 -13.41
CA GLY A 26 -22.88 -12.63 -14.38
C GLY A 26 -21.45 -12.35 -13.91
N ARG A 27 -21.07 -12.69 -12.67
CA ARG A 27 -19.72 -12.40 -12.16
C ARG A 27 -18.70 -13.35 -12.78
N LEU A 28 -17.58 -12.76 -13.21
CA LEU A 28 -16.45 -13.53 -13.75
C LEU A 28 -15.56 -14.08 -12.63
N LYS A 29 -15.25 -15.36 -12.74
CA LYS A 29 -14.22 -16.06 -11.97
C LYS A 29 -13.14 -16.57 -12.91
N TYR A 30 -11.91 -16.65 -12.42
CA TYR A 30 -10.76 -16.98 -13.25
C TYR A 30 -10.01 -18.13 -12.61
N LYS A 31 -9.81 -19.18 -13.39
CA LYS A 31 -9.10 -20.38 -12.96
C LYS A 31 -7.63 -20.23 -13.33
N VAL A 32 -6.77 -20.21 -12.32
CA VAL A 32 -5.33 -20.03 -12.48
C VAL A 32 -4.61 -21.30 -12.02
N SER A 33 -3.73 -21.82 -12.86
CA SER A 33 -2.86 -22.95 -12.54
C SER A 33 -1.47 -22.46 -12.17
N PHE A 34 -0.94 -22.93 -11.05
CA PHE A 34 0.39 -22.57 -10.56
C PHE A 34 1.41 -23.66 -10.89
N LYS A 35 2.70 -23.29 -10.98
CA LYS A 35 3.79 -24.25 -11.25
C LYS A 35 3.94 -25.26 -10.10
N GLU A 36 3.88 -24.78 -8.85
CA GLU A 36 3.81 -25.62 -7.67
C GLU A 36 2.38 -26.12 -7.51
N LYS A 37 2.11 -27.35 -7.98
CA LYS A 37 0.83 -28.09 -7.99
C LYS A 37 -0.34 -27.36 -7.30
N GLY A 38 -1.33 -26.97 -8.10
CA GLY A 38 -2.59 -26.43 -7.60
C GLY A 38 -3.30 -25.56 -8.64
N LYS A 39 -4.62 -25.50 -8.55
CA LYS A 39 -5.46 -24.55 -9.27
C LYS A 39 -6.23 -23.71 -8.25
N SER A 40 -6.43 -22.43 -8.54
CA SER A 40 -7.30 -21.58 -7.74
C SER A 40 -8.31 -20.90 -8.64
N LEU A 41 -9.54 -20.77 -8.12
CA LEU A 41 -10.59 -20.00 -8.76
C LEU A 41 -10.71 -18.67 -8.02
N VAL A 42 -10.37 -17.57 -8.67
CA VAL A 42 -10.26 -16.25 -8.05
C VAL A 42 -11.15 -15.21 -8.75
N SER A 43 -11.48 -14.13 -8.03
CA SER A 43 -12.19 -12.95 -8.58
C SER A 43 -11.22 -12.04 -9.33
N GLY A 44 -11.74 -11.11 -10.15
CA GLY A 44 -10.91 -10.19 -10.93
C GLY A 44 -10.00 -9.27 -10.10
N HIS A 45 -10.42 -8.87 -8.89
CA HIS A 45 -9.59 -8.08 -7.96
C HIS A 45 -8.47 -8.90 -7.28
N HIS A 46 -8.42 -10.20 -7.53
CA HIS A 46 -7.38 -11.12 -7.06
C HIS A 46 -6.47 -11.60 -8.20
N ILE A 47 -6.45 -10.86 -9.31
CA ILE A 47 -5.62 -11.12 -10.49
C ILE A 47 -4.98 -9.81 -10.96
N ALA A 48 -3.71 -9.89 -11.36
CA ALA A 48 -2.98 -8.79 -11.95
C ALA A 48 -2.24 -9.26 -13.21
N PHE A 49 -1.96 -8.32 -14.10
CA PHE A 49 -1.18 -8.59 -15.31
C PHE A 49 0.26 -8.95 -14.94
N ASP A 50 0.83 -10.00 -15.54
CA ASP A 50 2.25 -10.37 -15.37
C ASP A 50 3.16 -9.57 -16.31
N THR A 51 2.77 -8.33 -16.62
CA THR A 51 3.50 -7.39 -17.46
C THR A 51 3.63 -6.07 -16.70
N THR A 52 4.69 -5.34 -16.98
CA THR A 52 4.85 -3.96 -16.51
C THR A 52 3.73 -3.08 -17.07
N PRO A 53 3.02 -2.31 -16.24
CA PRO A 53 1.98 -1.39 -16.70
C PRO A 53 2.57 -0.23 -17.48
N ARG A 54 1.77 0.37 -18.37
CA ARG A 54 2.10 1.65 -18.99
C ARG A 54 1.84 2.78 -18.01
N LEU A 55 2.61 3.86 -18.11
CA LEU A 55 2.50 5.00 -17.20
C LEU A 55 1.09 5.62 -17.20
N GLU A 56 0.46 5.71 -18.37
CA GLU A 56 -0.91 6.21 -18.56
C GLU A 56 -1.99 5.41 -17.81
N GLN A 57 -1.69 4.17 -17.44
CA GLN A 57 -2.62 3.29 -16.70
C GLN A 57 -2.49 3.46 -15.18
N LEU A 58 -1.50 4.23 -14.71
CA LEU A 58 -1.19 4.40 -13.29
C LEU A 58 -1.70 5.76 -12.80
N TYR A 59 -2.41 5.72 -11.68
CA TYR A 59 -2.98 6.88 -11.01
C TYR A 59 -2.96 6.66 -9.49
N VAL A 60 -3.00 7.74 -8.71
CA VAL A 60 -3.08 7.62 -7.25
C VAL A 60 -4.40 6.97 -6.85
N GLY A 61 -4.33 5.96 -5.99
CA GLY A 61 -5.44 5.06 -5.66
C GLY A 61 -5.48 3.79 -6.51
N ALA A 62 -4.68 3.65 -7.56
CA ALA A 62 -4.65 2.42 -8.35
C ALA A 62 -4.27 1.20 -7.49
N ARG A 63 -5.04 0.12 -7.62
CA ARG A 63 -4.73 -1.16 -6.98
C ARG A 63 -3.66 -1.88 -7.76
N VAL A 64 -2.53 -2.15 -7.13
CA VAL A 64 -1.37 -2.76 -7.78
C VAL A 64 -0.83 -3.95 -7.00
N VAL A 65 -0.02 -4.74 -7.68
CA VAL A 65 0.81 -5.80 -7.09
C VAL A 65 2.26 -5.42 -7.31
N VAL A 66 3.07 -5.55 -6.26
CA VAL A 66 4.45 -5.10 -6.23
C VAL A 66 5.36 -6.30 -6.01
N LYS A 67 6.42 -6.40 -6.81
CA LYS A 67 7.50 -7.37 -6.59
C LYS A 67 8.46 -6.81 -5.53
N CYS A 68 8.40 -7.34 -4.31
CA CYS A 68 9.21 -6.85 -3.17
C CYS A 68 10.58 -7.56 -3.07
N ASP A 69 10.64 -8.83 -3.45
CA ASP A 69 11.86 -9.63 -3.56
C ASP A 69 11.70 -10.61 -4.73
N ASP A 70 12.71 -11.45 -4.98
CA ASP A 70 12.70 -12.35 -6.15
C ASP A 70 11.54 -13.36 -6.18
N ARG A 71 10.84 -13.58 -5.06
CA ARG A 71 9.79 -14.60 -4.97
C ARG A 71 8.47 -14.11 -4.37
N LYS A 72 8.39 -12.87 -3.90
CA LYS A 72 7.22 -12.34 -3.20
C LYS A 72 6.60 -11.16 -3.94
N PHE A 73 5.37 -11.39 -4.33
CA PHE A 73 4.46 -10.37 -4.84
C PHE A 73 3.44 -10.02 -3.75
N ARG A 74 3.24 -8.72 -3.53
CA ARG A 74 2.38 -8.19 -2.47
C ARG A 74 1.39 -7.19 -3.05
N SER A 75 0.16 -7.20 -2.54
CA SER A 75 -0.83 -6.16 -2.85
C SER A 75 -0.38 -4.81 -2.31
N ALA A 76 -0.69 -3.75 -3.05
CA ALA A 76 -0.47 -2.38 -2.61
C ALA A 76 -1.47 -1.41 -3.22
N VAL A 77 -1.52 -0.19 -2.70
CA VAL A 77 -2.21 0.95 -3.30
C VAL A 77 -1.16 1.97 -3.73
N LEU A 78 -1.26 2.44 -4.97
CA LEU A 78 -0.37 3.50 -5.49
C LEU A 78 -0.72 4.83 -4.82
N ALA A 79 0.25 5.45 -4.17
CA ALA A 79 0.09 6.67 -3.39
C ALA A 79 0.69 7.90 -4.07
N GLU A 80 1.81 7.74 -4.78
CA GLU A 80 2.46 8.84 -5.49
C GLU A 80 2.96 8.40 -6.86
N LEU A 81 2.77 9.28 -7.85
CA LEU A 81 3.32 9.16 -9.19
C LEU A 81 4.78 9.65 -9.24
N PRO A 82 5.57 9.21 -10.24
CA PRO A 82 6.97 9.60 -10.38
C PRO A 82 7.11 11.11 -10.59
N SER A 83 8.05 11.71 -9.85
CA SER A 83 8.40 13.11 -9.94
C SER A 83 9.89 13.29 -9.70
N ARG A 84 10.42 14.49 -9.98
CA ARG A 84 11.82 14.80 -9.62
C ARG A 84 12.06 14.68 -8.11
N LYS A 85 11.07 15.03 -7.28
CA LYS A 85 11.17 14.99 -5.80
C LYS A 85 11.37 13.57 -5.27
N ASN A 86 10.64 12.59 -5.82
CA ASN A 86 10.76 11.19 -5.41
C ASN A 86 11.73 10.37 -6.29
N ARG A 87 12.58 11.04 -7.09
CA ARG A 87 13.57 10.41 -7.97
C ARG A 87 12.95 9.45 -9.00
N LEU A 88 11.82 9.86 -9.58
CA LEU A 88 11.07 9.11 -10.60
C LEU A 88 10.60 7.73 -10.11
N ARG A 89 10.32 7.59 -8.81
CA ARG A 89 9.78 6.36 -8.20
C ARG A 89 8.31 6.54 -7.85
N PHE A 90 7.60 5.43 -7.77
CA PHE A 90 6.22 5.39 -7.31
C PHE A 90 6.21 5.11 -5.81
N LEU A 91 5.45 5.87 -5.03
CA LEU A 91 5.15 5.46 -3.65
C LEU A 91 3.98 4.49 -3.69
N VAL A 92 4.12 3.36 -3.00
CA VAL A 92 3.02 2.44 -2.73
C VAL A 92 2.87 2.22 -1.23
N PHE A 93 1.65 2.03 -0.77
CA PHE A 93 1.39 1.43 0.54
C PHE A 93 1.02 -0.03 0.36
N LEU A 94 1.84 -0.92 0.90
CA LEU A 94 1.51 -2.34 0.99
C LEU A 94 0.33 -2.53 1.96
N ASP A 95 -0.46 -3.59 1.77
CA ASP A 95 -1.65 -3.84 2.59
C ASP A 95 -1.37 -4.03 4.10
N ASP A 96 -0.11 -4.21 4.50
CA ASP A 96 0.34 -4.25 5.90
C ASP A 96 0.87 -2.89 6.38
N HIS A 97 0.45 -1.79 5.76
CA HIS A 97 0.84 -0.41 6.08
C HIS A 97 2.27 -0.02 5.70
N VAL A 98 3.12 -0.94 5.23
CA VAL A 98 4.51 -0.63 4.90
C VAL A 98 4.57 0.27 3.65
N PRO A 99 5.13 1.49 3.75
CA PRO A 99 5.33 2.36 2.60
C PRO A 99 6.62 1.97 1.86
N VAL A 100 6.57 1.92 0.53
CA VAL A 100 7.75 1.57 -0.28
C VAL A 100 7.80 2.43 -1.54
N TYR A 101 8.97 3.00 -1.84
CA TYR A 101 9.25 3.54 -3.16
C TYR A 101 9.70 2.43 -4.11
N VAL A 102 9.04 2.29 -5.27
CA VAL A 102 9.36 1.28 -6.28
C VAL A 102 9.48 1.87 -7.68
N GLY A 103 10.27 1.21 -8.53
CA GLY A 103 10.36 1.54 -9.95
C GLY A 103 9.23 0.89 -10.76
N LEU A 104 8.93 1.45 -11.93
CA LEU A 104 7.90 0.95 -12.85
C LEU A 104 8.00 -0.57 -13.13
N PRO A 105 9.18 -1.18 -13.36
CA PRO A 105 9.28 -2.61 -13.67
C PRO A 105 8.82 -3.55 -12.55
N LEU A 106 8.71 -3.06 -11.31
CA LEU A 106 8.28 -3.84 -10.16
C LEU A 106 6.77 -3.76 -9.91
N LEU A 107 6.06 -2.93 -10.67
CA LEU A 107 4.62 -2.75 -10.57
C LEU A 107 3.88 -3.68 -11.54
N HIS A 108 2.71 -4.12 -11.11
CA HIS A 108 1.75 -4.90 -11.89
C HIS A 108 0.34 -4.39 -11.57
N LEU A 109 -0.47 -4.09 -12.59
CA LEU A 109 -1.82 -3.56 -12.40
C LEU A 109 -2.82 -4.70 -12.13
N VAL A 110 -3.68 -4.54 -11.12
CA VAL A 110 -4.80 -5.46 -10.87
C VAL A 110 -5.80 -5.36 -12.02
N CYS A 111 -6.23 -6.50 -12.57
CA CYS A 111 -7.00 -6.53 -13.82
C CYS A 111 -8.40 -5.94 -13.68
N ARG A 112 -9.08 -6.21 -12.56
CA ARG A 112 -10.42 -5.69 -12.27
C ARG A 112 -10.49 -5.31 -10.80
N PRO A 113 -9.94 -4.15 -10.40
CA PRO A 113 -10.03 -3.69 -9.02
C PRO A 113 -11.49 -3.48 -8.60
N LEU A 114 -11.73 -3.47 -7.30
CA LEU A 114 -13.01 -2.99 -6.77
C LEU A 114 -13.11 -1.47 -7.01
N GLU A 115 -14.34 -0.96 -7.13
CA GLU A 115 -14.60 0.47 -7.28
C GLU A 115 -14.07 1.26 -6.08
N ASP A 116 -14.45 0.85 -4.87
CA ASP A 116 -13.78 1.27 -3.66
C ASP A 116 -12.58 0.36 -3.38
N VAL A 117 -11.38 0.91 -3.59
CA VAL A 117 -10.11 0.25 -3.36
C VAL A 117 -9.94 -0.15 -1.89
N SER A 118 -10.53 0.60 -0.95
CA SER A 118 -10.43 0.35 0.48
C SER A 118 -11.12 -0.96 0.89
N GLU A 119 -12.14 -1.41 0.15
CA GLU A 119 -12.80 -2.70 0.36
C GLU A 119 -11.90 -3.90 0.01
N SER A 120 -10.81 -3.66 -0.73
CA SER A 120 -9.81 -4.70 -1.03
C SER A 120 -8.67 -4.78 -0.02
N ILE A 121 -8.67 -3.90 1.00
CA ILE A 121 -7.68 -3.82 2.07
C ILE A 121 -8.25 -4.53 3.32
N PRO A 122 -7.46 -5.36 4.03
CA PRO A 122 -7.90 -5.94 5.30
C PRO A 122 -8.34 -4.88 6.31
N ASP A 123 -9.36 -5.19 7.12
CA ASP A 123 -9.82 -4.28 8.16
C ASP A 123 -8.72 -4.02 9.20
N GLY A 124 -8.61 -2.76 9.63
CA GLY A 124 -7.59 -2.31 10.57
C GLY A 124 -7.16 -0.86 10.32
N PRO A 125 -6.16 -0.37 11.07
CA PRO A 125 -5.71 1.03 11.01
C PRO A 125 -5.27 1.46 9.60
N HIS A 126 -4.70 0.53 8.83
CA HIS A 126 -4.26 0.81 7.47
C HIS A 126 -5.41 1.17 6.51
N LYS A 127 -6.55 0.47 6.60
CA LYS A 127 -7.72 0.76 5.77
C LYS A 127 -8.26 2.16 6.04
N CYS A 128 -8.35 2.54 7.32
CA CYS A 128 -8.73 3.89 7.74
C CYS A 128 -7.74 4.95 7.23
N PHE A 129 -6.43 4.69 7.38
CA PHE A 129 -5.39 5.56 6.85
C PHE A 129 -5.52 5.76 5.33
N MET A 130 -5.73 4.69 4.57
CA MET A 130 -5.85 4.79 3.11
C MET A 130 -7.09 5.54 2.66
N ARG A 131 -8.25 5.34 3.31
CA ARG A 131 -9.45 6.12 3.03
C ARG A 131 -9.22 7.62 3.22
N ARG A 132 -8.58 8.01 4.32
CA ARG A 132 -8.23 9.41 4.59
C ARG A 132 -7.22 9.93 3.57
N TYR A 133 -6.13 9.20 3.34
CA TYR A 133 -5.08 9.61 2.42
C TYR A 133 -5.62 9.89 1.01
N LEU A 134 -6.48 9.00 0.49
CA LEU A 134 -7.08 9.17 -0.83
C LEU A 134 -8.11 10.30 -0.87
N LYS A 135 -8.80 10.59 0.24
CA LYS A 135 -9.70 11.74 0.36
C LYS A 135 -8.94 13.08 0.35
N ASP A 136 -7.77 13.12 0.98
CA ASP A 136 -6.95 14.33 1.08
C ASP A 136 -6.08 14.57 -0.18
N TRP A 137 -6.00 13.60 -1.09
CA TRP A 137 -5.27 13.73 -2.37
C TRP A 137 -5.93 14.79 -3.28
N PRO A 138 -5.18 15.72 -3.92
CA PRO A 138 -3.73 15.73 -4.13
C PRO A 138 -2.88 16.47 -3.08
N CYS A 139 -3.45 16.90 -1.97
CA CYS A 139 -2.80 17.77 -1.00
C CYS A 139 -2.69 17.11 0.39
N PRO A 140 -1.99 15.96 0.54
CA PRO A 140 -1.84 15.33 1.84
C PRO A 140 -1.06 16.22 2.80
N HIS A 141 -1.52 16.31 4.05
CA HIS A 141 -0.81 17.03 5.10
C HIS A 141 0.47 16.26 5.48
N LEU A 142 1.63 16.80 5.09
CA LEU A 142 2.93 16.22 5.40
C LEU A 142 3.73 17.16 6.30
N ILE A 143 4.23 16.62 7.40
CA ILE A 143 5.11 17.34 8.32
C ILE A 143 6.53 17.36 7.73
N HIS A 144 7.23 18.48 7.93
CA HIS A 144 8.64 18.57 7.59
C HIS A 144 9.50 17.95 8.69
N TYR A 145 10.48 17.15 8.30
CA TYR A 145 11.42 16.49 9.20
C TYR A 145 12.84 16.74 8.72
N THR A 146 13.80 16.75 9.64
CA THR A 146 15.24 16.83 9.35
C THR A 146 15.96 15.61 9.93
N ALA A 147 17.05 15.18 9.28
CA ALA A 147 17.90 14.12 9.84
C ALA A 147 18.49 14.57 11.19
N GLY A 148 18.57 13.65 12.16
CA GLY A 148 18.93 13.92 13.56
C GLY A 148 17.77 14.40 14.43
N GLN A 149 16.61 14.72 13.85
CA GLN A 149 15.44 15.11 14.64
C GLN A 149 14.91 13.92 15.46
N THR A 150 14.62 14.17 16.74
CA THR A 150 13.97 13.19 17.61
C THR A 150 12.45 13.33 17.53
N LEU A 151 11.74 12.20 17.54
CA LEU A 151 10.28 12.11 17.55
C LEU A 151 9.82 10.84 18.26
N ASN A 152 8.53 10.74 18.56
CA ASN A 152 7.91 9.50 18.99
C ASN A 152 7.10 8.87 17.86
N VAL A 153 7.24 7.55 17.73
CA VAL A 153 6.55 6.73 16.75
C VAL A 153 5.90 5.55 17.47
N GLU A 154 4.63 5.30 17.16
CA GLU A 154 3.92 4.11 17.62
C GLU A 154 4.54 2.84 17.01
N LEU A 155 4.90 1.89 17.87
CA LEU A 155 5.29 0.54 17.49
C LEU A 155 4.67 -0.46 18.48
N SER A 156 3.82 -1.35 17.97
CA SER A 156 3.12 -2.40 18.74
C SER A 156 2.25 -1.84 19.87
N GLY A 157 1.54 -0.75 19.61
CA GLY A 157 0.63 -0.05 20.52
C GLY A 157 1.30 0.97 21.43
N VAL A 158 2.63 1.11 21.38
CA VAL A 158 3.40 1.94 22.32
C VAL A 158 4.17 3.02 21.56
N GLN A 159 4.09 4.26 22.04
CA GLN A 159 4.92 5.36 21.54
C GLN A 159 6.37 5.14 21.97
N GLN A 160 7.27 5.04 21.01
CA GLN A 160 8.69 4.83 21.24
C GLN A 160 9.51 5.98 20.66
N LYS A 161 10.52 6.39 21.42
CA LYS A 161 11.43 7.47 21.04
C LYS A 161 12.34 7.00 19.89
N CYS A 162 12.36 7.80 18.84
CA CYS A 162 13.06 7.54 17.59
C CYS A 162 13.88 8.76 17.15
N GLU A 163 14.86 8.52 16.29
CA GLU A 163 15.60 9.56 15.58
C GLU A 163 15.41 9.40 14.07
N VAL A 164 15.20 10.51 13.35
CA VAL A 164 15.16 10.51 11.89
C VAL A 164 16.56 10.33 11.35
N GLN A 165 16.82 9.23 10.65
CA GLN A 165 18.11 8.99 9.99
C GLN A 165 18.17 9.55 8.58
N VAL A 166 17.11 9.36 7.80
CA VAL A 166 17.04 9.80 6.39
C VAL A 166 15.67 10.37 6.10
N VAL A 167 15.62 11.44 5.32
CA VAL A 167 14.39 11.94 4.70
C VAL A 167 14.48 11.67 3.21
N ASP A 168 13.53 10.91 2.67
CA ASP A 168 13.43 10.59 1.24
C ASP A 168 12.04 10.95 0.72
N SER A 169 11.93 12.14 0.13
CA SER A 169 10.67 12.70 -0.37
C SER A 169 9.57 12.62 0.69
N SER A 170 8.56 11.76 0.53
CA SER A 170 7.43 11.65 1.47
C SER A 170 7.65 10.67 2.61
N LEU A 171 8.79 9.97 2.62
CA LEU A 171 9.14 9.01 3.66
C LEU A 171 10.27 9.54 4.53
N ILE A 172 10.27 9.10 5.78
CA ILE A 172 11.39 9.20 6.70
C ILE A 172 11.82 7.80 7.12
N GLN A 173 13.11 7.58 7.23
CA GLN A 173 13.65 6.41 7.92
C GLN A 173 13.92 6.81 9.35
N VAL A 174 13.28 6.12 10.28
CA VAL A 174 13.49 6.32 11.72
C VAL A 174 14.33 5.17 12.29
N VAL A 175 15.06 5.46 13.36
CA VAL A 175 15.77 4.47 14.18
C VAL A 175 15.19 4.51 15.58
N PHE A 176 14.69 3.38 16.06
CA PHE A 176 14.17 3.24 17.42
C PHE A 176 15.33 3.20 18.42
N GLN A 177 15.34 4.11 19.40
CA GLN A 177 16.50 4.26 20.30
C GLN A 177 16.75 3.00 21.14
N ASN A 178 15.68 2.29 21.52
CA ASN A 178 15.75 1.16 22.44
C ASN A 178 16.39 -0.11 21.83
N ASN A 179 16.19 -0.36 20.53
CA ASN A 179 16.60 -1.62 19.89
C ASN A 179 17.34 -1.42 18.55
N GLN A 180 17.58 -0.17 18.15
CA GLN A 180 18.23 0.21 16.89
C GLN A 180 17.52 -0.32 15.63
N HIS A 181 16.26 -0.75 15.77
CA HIS A 181 15.42 -1.15 14.65
C HIS A 181 15.20 0.06 13.74
N LYS A 182 15.20 -0.18 12.42
CA LYS A 182 14.99 0.86 11.42
C LYS A 182 13.71 0.61 10.66
N GLU A 183 12.93 1.66 10.46
CA GLU A 183 11.68 1.57 9.73
C GLU A 183 11.46 2.78 8.82
N TRP A 184 10.90 2.54 7.64
CA TRP A 184 10.43 3.60 6.75
C TRP A 184 8.98 3.96 7.09
N ILE A 185 8.73 5.25 7.30
CA ILE A 185 7.42 5.77 7.72
C ILE A 185 7.03 6.92 6.80
N HIS A 186 5.77 6.93 6.39
CA HIS A 186 5.21 8.07 5.66
C HIS A 186 5.03 9.27 6.58
N ARG A 187 5.44 10.47 6.14
CA ARG A 187 5.42 11.71 6.97
C ARG A 187 4.03 12.18 7.43
N GLY A 188 2.97 11.63 6.85
CA GLY A 188 1.58 11.82 7.30
C GLY A 188 1.00 10.60 8.02
N SER A 189 1.82 9.63 8.45
CA SER A 189 1.33 8.42 9.14
C SER A 189 0.74 8.78 10.51
N ILE A 190 -0.36 8.11 10.86
CA ILE A 190 -1.01 8.21 12.18
C ILE A 190 -0.15 7.69 13.32
N ARG A 191 0.91 6.93 13.00
CA ARG A 191 1.87 6.41 14.00
C ARG A 191 2.76 7.51 14.57
N LEU A 192 2.88 8.64 13.86
CA LEU A 192 3.63 9.79 14.34
C LEU A 192 2.82 10.49 15.43
N GLU A 193 3.41 10.67 16.62
CA GLU A 193 2.70 11.21 17.79
C GLU A 193 1.93 12.51 17.48
N HIS A 194 2.54 13.46 16.78
CA HIS A 194 1.87 14.71 16.40
C HIS A 194 0.64 14.47 15.52
N MET A 195 0.72 13.51 14.58
CA MET A 195 -0.40 13.18 13.70
C MET A 195 -1.53 12.49 14.45
N ALA A 196 -1.21 11.63 15.42
CA ALA A 196 -2.19 11.01 16.31
C ALA A 196 -2.96 12.08 17.10
N ARG A 197 -2.24 12.99 17.77
CA ARG A 197 -2.85 14.10 18.53
C ARG A 197 -3.70 15.02 17.67
N PHE A 198 -3.21 15.38 16.47
CA PHE A 198 -3.97 16.20 15.53
C PHE A 198 -5.30 15.55 15.11
N LEU A 199 -5.30 14.24 14.93
CA LEU A 199 -6.50 13.47 14.59
C LEU A 199 -7.50 13.38 15.74
N GLU A 200 -7.02 13.16 16.96
CA GLU A 200 -7.84 13.14 18.17
C GLU A 200 -8.57 14.48 18.36
N LEU A 201 -7.86 15.60 18.18
CA LEU A 201 -8.45 16.94 18.24
C LEU A 201 -9.51 17.17 17.15
N GLN A 202 -9.28 16.70 15.92
CA GLN A 202 -10.28 16.83 14.85
C GLN A 202 -11.53 15.98 15.09
N ALA A 203 -11.40 14.84 15.76
CA ALA A 203 -12.54 13.99 16.10
C ALA A 203 -13.39 14.66 17.20
N ALA A 204 -12.76 15.14 18.27
CA ALA A 204 -13.45 15.84 19.35
C ALA A 204 -14.26 17.06 18.86
N HIS A 205 -13.69 17.85 17.94
CA HIS A 205 -14.41 19.00 17.37
C HIS A 205 -15.62 18.65 16.50
N LYS A 206 -15.71 17.42 15.97
CA LYS A 206 -16.89 16.98 15.21
C LYS A 206 -18.00 16.52 16.13
N ASP A 207 -17.63 15.81 17.21
CA ASP A 207 -18.59 15.31 18.20
C ASP A 207 -19.25 16.46 19.00
N ASP A 208 -18.59 17.61 19.15
CA ASP A 208 -19.16 18.81 19.76
C ASP A 208 -20.05 19.64 18.80
N SER A 209 -20.08 19.31 17.52
CA SER A 209 -20.80 20.05 16.47
C SER A 209 -22.06 19.35 15.92
N ASP A 210 -22.35 18.15 16.41
CA ASP A 210 -23.56 17.35 16.14
C ASP A 210 -24.52 17.39 17.35
#